data_AF-A0A836TF33-F1
#
_entry.id   AF-A0A836TF33-F1
#
_cell.length_a   1.000
_cell.length_b   1.000
_cell.length_c   1.000
_cell.angle_alpha   90.00
_cell.angle_beta   90.00
_cell.angle_gamma   90.00
#
_symmetry.space_group_name_H-M   'P 1'
#
loop_
_entity.id
_entity.type
_entity.pdbx_description
1 polymer ?
#
loop_
_entity_poly.entity_id
_entity_poly.type
_entity_poly.pdbx_seq_one_letter_code
_entity_poly.pdbx_strand_id
1 'polypeptide(L)'
;HYIYGIPYIPASAIKGVLKAYRIWKLADWNIYKFFVVENLIENYEIKKFNKLKKGLIENLKEKNFDKKFKEIDSELSKEDIKKIRQKTIDFIDSISKKEIEKIVEIFGNQKQKGKLIFLDAYTEKFEGFDIDIVNSHFPEYYDENKNAPPEDWQNPIPITFLTIPESTTFRFYFKNSNVYDSCLEHDLKEAFLNIGIGAKTSLGYGILV
;
A
#
# COMPACT_ATOMS: atom_id res chain seq x y z
N HIS A 1 -2.70 -20.60 -16.19
CA HIS A 1 -1.94 -20.30 -17.41
C HIS A 1 -0.60 -19.73 -17.01
N TYR A 2 0.49 -20.43 -17.31
CA TYR A 2 1.85 -19.94 -17.05
C TYR A 2 2.21 -18.96 -18.16
N ILE A 3 2.14 -17.67 -17.86
CA ILE A 3 2.59 -16.64 -18.80
C ILE A 3 4.11 -16.61 -18.67
N TYR A 4 4.82 -17.30 -19.58
CA TYR A 4 6.27 -17.18 -19.81
C TYR A 4 6.61 -15.81 -20.43
N GLY A 5 6.09 -14.74 -19.83
CA GLY A 5 6.31 -13.37 -20.28
C GLY A 5 7.58 -12.78 -19.69
N ILE A 6 8.15 -11.81 -20.39
CA ILE A 6 9.20 -10.95 -19.84
C ILE A 6 8.69 -10.35 -18.52
N PRO A 7 9.45 -10.45 -17.40
CA PRO A 7 9.01 -9.86 -16.14
C PRO A 7 8.86 -8.36 -16.31
N TYR A 8 7.71 -7.85 -15.88
CA TYR A 8 7.41 -6.42 -15.87
C TYR A 8 6.70 -6.07 -14.57
N ILE A 9 6.85 -4.82 -14.15
CA ILE A 9 6.12 -4.27 -13.02
C ILE A 9 4.99 -3.41 -13.58
N PRO A 10 3.72 -3.74 -13.30
CA PRO A 10 2.59 -2.98 -13.81
C PRO A 10 2.62 -1.51 -13.37
N ALA A 11 2.26 -0.61 -14.26
CA ALA A 11 2.11 0.82 -13.98
C ALA A 11 1.19 1.09 -12.79
N SER A 12 0.14 0.27 -12.63
CA SER A 12 -0.79 0.35 -11.50
C SER A 12 -0.14 0.04 -10.15
N ALA A 13 0.80 -0.92 -10.11
CA ALA A 13 1.55 -1.26 -8.90
C ALA A 13 2.51 -0.14 -8.52
N ILE A 14 3.25 0.41 -9.50
CA ILE A 14 4.17 1.54 -9.29
C ILE A 14 3.40 2.76 -8.77
N LYS A 15 2.27 3.08 -9.41
CA LYS A 15 1.36 4.14 -8.96
C LYS A 15 0.85 3.89 -7.55
N GLY A 16 0.44 2.66 -7.25
CA GLY A 16 -0.10 2.26 -5.95
C GLY A 16 0.91 2.49 -4.83
N VAL A 17 2.14 2.00 -5.01
CA VAL A 17 3.23 2.12 -4.02
C VAL A 17 3.62 3.58 -3.80
N LEU A 18 3.81 4.35 -4.88
CA LEU A 18 4.15 5.78 -4.75
C LEU A 18 3.01 6.59 -4.10
N LYS A 19 1.76 6.30 -4.45
CA LYS A 19 0.58 6.92 -3.81
C LYS A 19 0.53 6.57 -2.33
N ALA A 20 0.70 5.31 -1.97
CA ALA A 20 0.70 4.84 -0.59
C ALA A 20 1.81 5.53 0.22
N TYR A 21 3.03 5.61 -0.32
CA TYR A 21 4.14 6.33 0.30
C TYR A 21 3.81 7.80 0.58
N ARG A 22 3.19 8.49 -0.39
CA ARG A 22 2.76 9.89 -0.19
C ARG A 22 1.70 10.04 0.90
N ILE A 23 0.77 9.09 1.01
CA ILE A 23 -0.23 9.08 2.08
C ILE A 23 0.45 8.83 3.43
N TRP A 24 1.34 7.84 3.53
CA TRP A 24 2.10 7.52 4.75
C TRP A 24 2.95 8.68 5.23
N LYS A 25 3.65 9.36 4.31
CA LYS A 25 4.45 10.55 4.59
C LYS A 25 3.60 11.71 5.12
N LEU A 26 2.43 11.96 4.53
CA LEU A 26 1.49 12.98 5.02
C LEU A 26 0.85 12.60 6.36
N ALA A 27 0.68 11.29 6.59
CA ALA A 27 0.16 10.72 7.82
C ALA A 27 1.21 10.55 8.93
N ASP A 28 2.47 10.96 8.70
CA ASP A 28 3.57 10.80 9.67
C ASP A 28 3.65 9.37 10.21
N TRP A 29 3.56 8.40 9.29
CA TRP A 29 3.59 6.95 9.59
C TRP A 29 2.56 6.47 10.63
N ASN A 30 1.46 7.21 10.82
CA ASN A 30 0.39 6.84 11.73
C ASN A 30 -0.79 6.23 10.96
N ILE A 31 -1.16 5.00 11.31
CA ILE A 31 -2.21 4.24 10.62
C ILE A 31 -3.59 4.91 10.64
N TYR A 32 -3.96 5.57 11.75
CA TYR A 32 -5.25 6.25 11.86
C TYR A 32 -5.30 7.50 10.98
N LYS A 33 -4.20 8.25 10.94
CA LYS A 33 -4.04 9.39 10.01
C LYS A 33 -4.01 8.92 8.56
N PHE A 34 -3.40 7.77 8.27
CA PHE A 34 -3.36 7.18 6.93
C PHE A 34 -4.78 6.97 6.39
N PHE A 35 -5.65 6.30 7.16
CA PHE A 35 -7.04 6.06 6.75
C PHE A 35 -7.83 7.35 6.55
N VAL A 36 -7.56 8.38 7.35
CA VAL A 36 -8.16 9.71 7.15
C VAL A 36 -7.74 10.30 5.80
N VAL A 37 -6.44 10.32 5.50
CA VAL A 37 -5.91 10.89 4.25
C VAL A 37 -6.43 10.10 3.04
N GLU A 38 -6.43 8.78 3.12
CA GLU A 38 -6.96 7.90 2.07
C GLU A 38 -8.42 8.22 1.78
N ASN A 39 -9.26 8.29 2.82
CA ASN A 39 -10.67 8.64 2.67
C ASN A 39 -10.87 10.04 2.07
N LEU A 40 -10.05 11.02 2.51
CA LEU A 40 -10.08 12.37 1.98
C LEU A 40 -9.75 12.41 0.48
N ILE A 41 -8.78 11.63 0.01
CA ILE A 41 -8.40 11.54 -1.40
C ILE A 41 -9.51 10.89 -2.24
N GLU A 42 -10.04 9.76 -1.77
CA GLU A 42 -11.09 9.01 -2.46
C GLU A 42 -12.36 9.84 -2.67
N ASN A 43 -12.75 10.57 -1.62
CA ASN A 43 -13.98 11.36 -1.61
C ASN A 43 -13.77 12.81 -2.03
N TYR A 44 -12.54 13.21 -2.33
CA TYR A 44 -12.19 14.60 -2.65
C TYR A 44 -13.06 15.18 -3.77
N GLU A 45 -13.66 16.33 -3.48
CA GLU A 45 -14.31 17.22 -4.44
C GLU A 45 -14.02 18.67 -4.04
N ILE A 46 -13.58 19.49 -5.00
CA ILE A 46 -13.13 20.88 -4.79
C ILE A 46 -14.10 21.72 -3.94
N LYS A 47 -15.40 21.58 -4.18
CA LYS A 47 -16.45 22.38 -3.52
C LYS A 47 -16.94 21.77 -2.19
N LYS A 48 -16.59 20.53 -1.88
CA LYS A 48 -17.13 19.78 -0.72
C LYS A 48 -16.07 19.41 0.33
N PHE A 49 -14.81 19.82 0.17
CA PHE A 49 -13.73 19.44 1.08
C PHE A 49 -14.02 19.75 2.56
N ASN A 50 -14.50 20.96 2.87
CA ASN A 50 -14.82 21.33 4.26
C ASN A 50 -16.01 20.52 4.81
N LYS A 51 -17.00 20.20 3.97
CA LYS A 51 -18.12 19.33 4.35
C LYS A 51 -17.64 17.91 4.64
N LEU A 52 -16.71 17.40 3.84
CA LEU A 52 -16.09 16.09 4.02
C LEU A 52 -15.31 16.01 5.33
N LYS A 53 -14.47 17.01 5.65
CA LYS A 53 -13.76 17.10 6.94
C LYS A 53 -14.74 17.08 8.11
N LYS A 54 -15.79 17.90 8.05
CA LYS A 54 -16.81 17.97 9.11
C LYS A 54 -17.49 16.62 9.34
N GLY A 55 -17.88 15.93 8.27
CA GLY A 55 -18.50 14.59 8.36
C GLY A 55 -17.58 13.54 8.96
N LEU A 56 -16.27 13.57 8.65
CA LEU A 56 -15.28 12.67 9.27
C LEU A 56 -15.16 12.91 10.78
N ILE A 57 -15.14 14.18 11.21
CA ILE A 57 -15.08 14.54 12.63
C ILE A 57 -16.36 14.10 13.36
N GLU A 58 -17.52 14.30 12.76
CA GLU A 58 -18.81 13.84 13.31
C GLU A 58 -18.81 12.31 13.50
N ASN A 59 -18.40 11.56 12.47
CA ASN A 59 -18.30 10.09 12.53
C ASN A 59 -17.32 9.62 13.62
N LEU A 60 -16.18 10.30 13.80
CA LEU A 60 -15.20 9.95 14.83
C LEU A 60 -15.72 10.18 16.24
N LYS A 61 -16.62 11.16 16.44
CA LYS A 61 -17.25 11.44 17.74
C LYS A 61 -18.29 10.39 18.13
N GLU A 62 -18.80 9.61 17.19
CA GLU A 62 -19.74 8.53 17.48
C GLU A 62 -19.06 7.38 18.25
N LYS A 63 -19.76 6.82 19.24
CA LYS A 63 -19.25 5.71 20.06
C LYS A 63 -19.04 4.42 19.25
N ASN A 64 -19.76 4.24 18.15
CA ASN A 64 -19.60 3.07 17.26
C ASN A 64 -18.22 3.02 16.60
N PHE A 65 -17.50 4.15 16.54
CA PHE A 65 -16.16 4.19 15.96
C PHE A 65 -15.10 3.52 16.85
N ASP A 66 -15.37 3.33 18.15
CA ASP A 66 -14.47 2.62 19.08
C ASP A 66 -14.20 1.19 18.60
N LYS A 67 -15.19 0.55 17.97
CA LYS A 67 -15.04 -0.80 17.42
C LYS A 67 -13.99 -0.85 16.30
N LYS A 68 -13.96 0.16 15.42
CA LYS A 68 -13.00 0.24 14.33
C LYS A 68 -11.56 0.42 14.82
N PHE A 69 -11.36 1.18 15.89
CA PHE A 69 -10.03 1.28 16.53
C PHE A 69 -9.58 -0.09 17.03
N LYS A 70 -10.48 -0.86 17.64
CA LYS A 70 -10.18 -2.21 18.14
C LYS A 70 -10.02 -3.28 17.07
N GLU A 71 -10.61 -3.09 15.89
CA GLU A 71 -10.36 -3.94 14.73
C GLU A 71 -8.93 -3.76 14.20
N ILE A 72 -8.34 -2.59 14.39
CA ILE A 72 -6.95 -2.29 14.02
C ILE A 72 -5.99 -2.79 15.11
N ASP A 73 -6.31 -2.52 16.37
CA ASP A 73 -5.50 -2.93 17.53
C ASP A 73 -6.43 -3.34 18.68
N SER A 74 -6.51 -4.65 18.91
CA SER A 74 -7.41 -5.26 19.90
C SER A 74 -7.02 -4.94 21.34
N GLU A 75 -5.78 -4.52 21.60
CA GLU A 75 -5.24 -4.28 22.95
C GLU A 75 -5.52 -2.86 23.47
N LEU A 76 -6.07 -1.97 22.63
CA LEU A 76 -6.32 -0.58 23.00
C LEU A 76 -7.25 -0.44 24.21
N SER A 77 -6.75 0.26 25.23
CA SER A 77 -7.55 0.69 26.37
C SER A 77 -8.55 1.78 25.97
N LYS A 78 -9.58 2.00 26.80
CA LYS A 78 -10.52 3.12 26.60
C LYS A 78 -9.82 4.49 26.61
N GLU A 79 -8.76 4.63 27.40
CA GLU A 79 -7.96 5.84 27.50
C GLU A 79 -7.18 6.09 26.21
N ASP A 80 -6.61 5.04 25.63
CA ASP A 80 -5.86 5.12 24.37
C ASP A 80 -6.76 5.47 23.19
N ILE A 81 -7.94 4.86 23.12
CA ILE A 81 -8.94 5.19 22.09
C ILE A 81 -9.32 6.68 22.17
N LYS A 82 -9.51 7.21 23.38
CA LYS A 82 -9.82 8.64 23.57
C LYS A 82 -8.67 9.54 23.09
N LYS A 83 -7.43 9.18 23.42
CA LYS A 83 -6.23 9.92 22.97
C LYS A 83 -6.05 9.86 21.46
N ILE A 84 -6.17 8.67 20.86
CA ILE A 84 -6.06 8.46 19.42
C ILE A 84 -7.15 9.25 18.70
N ARG A 85 -8.41 9.14 19.14
CA ARG A 85 -9.53 9.90 18.60
C ARG A 85 -9.23 11.41 18.58
N GLN A 86 -8.79 11.97 19.71
CA GLN A 86 -8.49 13.40 19.79
C GLN A 86 -7.37 13.78 18.82
N LYS A 87 -6.25 13.05 18.82
CA LYS A 87 -5.14 13.29 17.88
C LYS A 87 -5.57 13.20 16.42
N THR A 88 -6.46 12.27 16.08
CA THR A 88 -7.00 12.11 14.72
C THR A 88 -7.91 13.28 14.33
N ILE A 89 -8.75 13.76 15.26
CA ILE A 89 -9.58 14.96 15.02
C ILE A 89 -8.69 16.19 14.80
N ASP A 90 -7.68 16.39 15.67
CA ASP A 90 -6.75 17.51 15.56
C ASP A 90 -5.99 17.46 14.22
N PHE A 91 -5.62 16.26 13.77
CA PHE A 91 -5.01 16.05 12.45
C PHE A 91 -5.98 16.35 11.30
N ILE A 92 -7.25 15.92 11.38
CA ILE A 92 -8.24 16.30 10.37
C ILE A 92 -8.35 17.81 10.33
N ASP A 93 -8.42 18.50 11.46
CA ASP A 93 -8.54 19.95 11.47
C ASP A 93 -7.31 20.64 10.86
N SER A 94 -6.10 20.14 11.13
CA SER A 94 -4.85 20.71 10.59
C SER A 94 -4.63 20.46 9.10
N ILE A 95 -5.18 19.37 8.53
CA ILE A 95 -4.91 19.02 7.13
C ILE A 95 -5.44 20.08 6.17
N SER A 96 -4.57 20.52 5.25
CA SER A 96 -4.94 21.54 4.28
C SER A 96 -5.62 20.93 3.05
N LYS A 97 -6.55 21.69 2.46
CA LYS A 97 -7.16 21.31 1.17
C LYS A 97 -6.11 21.13 0.09
N LYS A 98 -5.09 21.99 0.07
CA LYS A 98 -4.05 22.05 -0.96
C LYS A 98 -3.21 20.77 -1.00
N GLU A 99 -2.91 20.17 0.16
CA GLU A 99 -2.17 18.90 0.23
C GLU A 99 -2.95 17.76 -0.40
N ILE A 100 -4.23 17.61 -0.05
CA ILE A 100 -5.09 16.58 -0.63
C ILE A 100 -5.30 16.83 -2.13
N GLU A 101 -5.56 18.08 -2.52
CA GLU A 101 -5.75 18.46 -3.91
C GLU A 101 -4.56 18.08 -4.79
N LYS A 102 -3.33 18.34 -4.32
CA LYS A 102 -2.10 17.95 -5.00
C LYS A 102 -1.98 16.44 -5.18
N ILE A 103 -2.28 15.66 -4.16
CA ILE A 103 -2.23 14.19 -4.26
C ILE A 103 -3.27 13.70 -5.28
N VAL A 104 -4.49 14.24 -5.25
CA VAL A 104 -5.54 13.86 -6.20
C VAL A 104 -5.21 14.37 -7.62
N GLU A 105 -4.50 15.49 -7.77
CA GLU A 105 -4.03 15.97 -9.07
C GLU A 105 -2.96 15.04 -9.67
N ILE A 106 -2.00 14.58 -8.85
CA ILE A 106 -0.94 13.67 -9.28
C ILE A 106 -1.52 12.29 -9.63
N PHE A 107 -2.22 11.65 -8.69
CA PHE A 107 -2.61 10.24 -8.79
C PHE A 107 -4.06 10.04 -9.26
N GLY A 108 -4.93 11.03 -9.11
CA GLY A 108 -6.36 10.89 -9.36
C GLY A 108 -7.11 10.17 -8.24
N ASN A 109 -8.43 10.09 -8.40
CA ASN A 109 -9.35 9.29 -7.61
C ASN A 109 -10.44 8.71 -8.53
N GLN A 110 -11.53 8.17 -7.96
CA GLN A 110 -12.62 7.61 -8.76
C GLN A 110 -13.38 8.67 -9.60
N LYS A 111 -13.23 9.96 -9.28
CA LYS A 111 -13.96 11.08 -9.92
C LYS A 111 -13.10 11.84 -10.95
N GLN A 112 -11.77 11.82 -10.81
CA GLN A 112 -10.86 12.51 -11.71
C GLN A 112 -9.60 11.68 -12.00
N LYS A 113 -9.13 11.74 -13.25
CA LYS A 113 -7.87 11.11 -13.67
C LYS A 113 -6.67 11.88 -13.11
N GLY A 114 -5.65 11.15 -12.65
CA GLY A 114 -4.36 11.72 -12.28
C GLY A 114 -3.61 12.25 -13.49
N LYS A 115 -2.82 13.30 -13.29
CA LYS A 115 -2.03 13.95 -14.34
C LYS A 115 -0.67 13.30 -14.56
N LEU A 116 -0.10 12.66 -13.54
CA LEU A 116 1.13 11.87 -13.66
C LEU A 116 0.80 10.52 -14.30
N ILE A 117 1.44 10.22 -15.42
CA ILE A 117 1.22 8.98 -16.16
C ILE A 117 2.35 8.02 -15.85
N PHE A 118 1.98 6.86 -15.34
CA PHE A 118 2.86 5.73 -15.05
C PHE A 118 2.84 4.78 -16.24
N LEU A 119 4.01 4.31 -16.66
CA LEU A 119 4.15 3.24 -17.65
C LEU A 119 4.67 1.99 -16.95
N ASP A 120 4.44 0.84 -17.59
CA ASP A 120 4.97 -0.43 -17.10
C ASP A 120 6.49 -0.36 -17.07
N ALA A 121 7.10 -0.89 -16.00
CA ALA A 121 8.55 -1.00 -15.91
C ALA A 121 8.99 -2.35 -16.44
N TYR A 122 10.00 -2.33 -17.29
CA TYR A 122 10.57 -3.52 -17.93
C TYR A 122 12.02 -3.69 -17.52
N THR A 123 12.48 -4.93 -17.52
CA THR A 123 13.89 -5.25 -17.29
C THR A 123 14.76 -4.70 -18.43
N GLU A 124 15.91 -4.12 -18.09
CA GLU A 124 16.90 -3.68 -19.09
C GLU A 124 17.57 -4.88 -19.79
N LYS A 125 17.86 -5.93 -19.02
CA LYS A 125 18.29 -7.24 -19.49
C LYS A 125 17.56 -8.29 -18.67
N PHE A 126 17.09 -9.34 -19.33
CA PHE A 126 16.48 -10.49 -18.68
C PHE A 126 17.30 -11.73 -18.99
N GLU A 127 18.03 -12.22 -17.99
CA GLU A 127 18.94 -13.37 -18.13
C GLU A 127 18.26 -14.71 -17.78
N GLY A 128 16.98 -14.68 -17.45
CA GLY A 128 16.19 -15.84 -17.06
C GLY A 128 15.56 -15.66 -15.68
N PHE A 129 14.77 -16.64 -15.27
CA PHE A 129 14.23 -16.72 -13.92
C PHE A 129 15.16 -17.56 -13.04
N ASP A 130 15.33 -17.15 -11.79
CA ASP A 130 15.88 -18.03 -10.76
C ASP A 130 14.77 -18.95 -10.24
N ILE A 131 15.16 -20.10 -9.70
CA ILE A 131 14.24 -21.04 -9.03
C ILE A 131 14.44 -20.88 -7.54
N ASP A 132 13.39 -20.50 -6.83
CA ASP A 132 13.38 -20.45 -5.37
C ASP A 132 12.42 -21.51 -4.80
N ILE A 133 12.72 -22.00 -3.60
CA ILE A 133 11.96 -23.06 -2.93
C ILE A 133 11.38 -22.49 -1.63
N VAL A 134 10.04 -22.39 -1.58
CA VAL A 134 9.36 -22.20 -0.29
C VAL A 134 8.88 -23.57 0.20
N ASN A 135 9.37 -23.98 1.36
CA ASN A 135 8.84 -25.14 2.07
C ASN A 135 7.62 -24.70 2.88
N SER A 136 6.42 -25.11 2.44
CA SER A 136 5.24 -25.02 3.30
C SER A 136 5.33 -26.11 4.36
N HIS A 137 5.40 -25.72 5.63
CA HIS A 137 5.58 -26.65 6.75
C HIS A 137 4.27 -27.40 7.12
N PHE A 138 3.12 -27.01 6.53
CA PHE A 138 1.81 -27.66 6.76
C PHE A 138 0.97 -27.72 5.47
N PRO A 139 1.28 -28.64 4.55
CA PRO A 139 0.52 -28.79 3.31
C PRO A 139 -0.92 -29.32 3.53
N GLU A 140 -1.17 -30.17 4.53
CA GLU A 140 -2.49 -30.79 4.71
C GLU A 140 -3.52 -29.89 5.43
N TYR A 141 -3.11 -28.78 6.05
CA TYR A 141 -4.04 -27.82 6.68
C TYR A 141 -4.85 -27.01 5.64
N TYR A 142 -4.36 -26.91 4.40
CA TYR A 142 -5.00 -26.17 3.30
C TYR A 142 -5.73 -27.07 2.29
N ASP A 143 -5.75 -28.38 2.52
CA ASP A 143 -6.51 -29.32 1.70
C ASP A 143 -7.91 -29.49 2.29
N GLU A 144 -8.92 -28.87 1.67
CA GLU A 144 -10.33 -28.91 2.12
C GLU A 144 -10.89 -30.35 2.24
N ASN A 145 -10.19 -31.35 1.69
CA ASN A 145 -10.57 -32.76 1.77
C ASN A 145 -10.03 -33.52 2.99
N LYS A 146 -9.18 -32.91 3.83
CA LYS A 146 -8.54 -33.58 4.97
C LYS A 146 -8.64 -32.73 6.24
N ASN A 147 -9.69 -32.95 7.02
CA ASN A 147 -9.77 -32.47 8.41
C ASN A 147 -8.82 -33.28 9.31
N ALA A 148 -7.52 -32.96 9.30
CA ALA A 148 -6.53 -33.51 10.21
C ALA A 148 -5.97 -32.40 11.14
N PRO A 149 -5.77 -32.66 12.44
CA PRO A 149 -5.14 -31.71 13.36
C PRO A 149 -3.68 -31.44 12.95
N PRO A 150 -3.09 -30.29 13.32
CA PRO A 150 -1.71 -29.96 12.97
C PRO A 150 -0.76 -30.88 13.75
N GLU A 151 -0.10 -31.80 13.06
CA GLU A 151 0.94 -32.65 13.65
C GLU A 151 2.30 -32.40 12.95
N ASP A 152 3.36 -32.27 13.76
CA ASP A 152 4.72 -31.87 13.37
C ASP A 152 5.51 -32.91 12.53
N TRP A 153 4.85 -33.90 11.92
CA TRP A 153 5.50 -35.01 11.20
C TRP A 153 5.35 -34.95 9.66
N GLN A 154 4.84 -33.85 9.11
CA GLN A 154 4.62 -33.72 7.67
C GLN A 154 5.91 -33.37 6.92
N ASN A 155 6.25 -34.16 5.89
CA ASN A 155 7.35 -33.83 4.99
C ASN A 155 7.04 -32.52 4.26
N PRO A 156 7.96 -31.52 4.27
CA PRO A 156 7.74 -30.30 3.51
C PRO A 156 7.59 -30.65 2.05
N ILE A 157 6.53 -30.14 1.41
CA ILE A 157 6.40 -30.20 -0.05
C ILE A 157 7.12 -28.94 -0.57
N PRO A 158 8.34 -29.04 -1.10
CA PRO A 158 9.03 -27.90 -1.69
C PRO A 158 8.21 -27.40 -2.87
N ILE A 159 7.65 -26.19 -2.75
CA ILE A 159 7.01 -25.51 -3.87
C ILE A 159 8.08 -24.66 -4.53
N THR A 160 8.56 -25.11 -5.69
CA THR A 160 9.44 -24.33 -6.56
C THR A 160 8.62 -23.23 -7.24
N PHE A 161 9.07 -21.99 -7.14
CA PHE A 161 8.50 -20.87 -7.89
C PHE A 161 9.61 -20.06 -8.54
N LEU A 162 9.27 -19.45 -9.68
CA LEU A 162 10.21 -18.62 -10.43
C LEU A 162 10.33 -17.26 -9.75
N THR A 163 11.56 -16.86 -9.44
CA THR A 163 11.91 -15.55 -8.90
C THR A 163 12.70 -14.76 -9.93
N ILE A 164 12.66 -13.43 -9.77
CA ILE A 164 13.52 -12.54 -10.54
C ILE A 164 14.88 -12.50 -9.83
N PRO A 165 16.00 -12.71 -10.55
CA PRO A 165 17.33 -12.62 -9.95
C PRO A 165 17.56 -11.27 -9.24
N GLU A 166 18.25 -11.28 -8.11
CA GLU A 166 18.48 -10.09 -7.27
C GLU A 166 19.16 -8.93 -8.02
N SER A 167 19.96 -9.23 -9.05
CA SER A 167 20.67 -8.24 -9.88
C SER A 167 19.86 -7.66 -11.03
N THR A 168 18.56 -7.97 -11.13
CA THR A 168 17.73 -7.54 -12.26
C THR A 168 17.39 -6.05 -12.19
N THR A 169 17.84 -5.29 -13.18
CA THR A 169 17.56 -3.85 -13.28
C THR A 169 16.26 -3.59 -14.03
N PHE A 170 15.33 -2.87 -13.39
CA PHE A 170 14.10 -2.39 -14.00
C PHE A 170 14.21 -0.92 -14.40
N ARG A 171 13.70 -0.59 -15.60
CA ARG A 171 13.59 0.79 -16.08
C ARG A 171 12.16 1.30 -15.89
N PHE A 172 12.04 2.39 -15.14
CA PHE A 172 10.77 3.06 -14.85
C PHE A 172 10.57 4.25 -15.80
N TYR A 173 9.39 4.36 -16.38
CA TYR A 173 9.05 5.43 -17.31
C TYR A 173 7.82 6.19 -16.84
N PHE A 174 7.89 7.53 -16.93
CA PHE A 174 6.81 8.43 -16.52
C PHE A 174 6.57 9.47 -17.61
N LYS A 175 5.31 9.89 -17.81
CA LYS A 175 4.98 11.10 -18.58
C LYS A 175 4.37 12.15 -17.65
N ASN A 176 4.60 13.42 -17.97
CA ASN A 176 4.22 14.56 -17.13
C ASN A 176 4.84 14.50 -15.71
N SER A 177 6.10 14.06 -15.61
CA SER A 177 6.83 13.98 -14.33
C SER A 177 6.94 15.33 -13.62
N ASN A 178 6.88 16.44 -14.37
CA ASN A 178 6.86 17.80 -13.87
C ASN A 178 5.63 18.16 -13.02
N VAL A 179 4.55 17.35 -13.05
CA VAL A 179 3.39 17.53 -12.17
C VAL A 179 3.67 17.03 -10.75
N TYR A 180 4.67 16.16 -10.57
CA TYR A 180 5.06 15.68 -9.26
C TYR A 180 5.73 16.82 -8.48
N ASP A 181 5.28 17.06 -7.24
CA ASP A 181 5.61 18.29 -6.49
C ASP A 181 6.85 18.15 -5.57
N SER A 182 7.58 17.05 -5.69
CA SER A 182 8.82 16.74 -4.99
C SER A 182 9.78 15.98 -5.92
N CYS A 183 10.86 15.43 -5.38
CA CYS A 183 11.77 14.57 -6.16
C CYS A 183 11.12 13.19 -6.38
N LEU A 184 10.64 12.95 -7.61
CA LEU A 184 9.95 11.70 -7.99
C LEU A 184 10.84 10.47 -7.80
N GLU A 185 12.10 10.55 -8.24
CA GLU A 185 13.04 9.42 -8.14
C GLU A 185 13.30 9.05 -6.67
N HIS A 186 13.57 10.05 -5.83
CA HIS A 186 13.83 9.84 -4.41
C HIS A 186 12.60 9.26 -3.70
N ASP A 187 11.42 9.87 -3.87
CA ASP A 187 10.19 9.37 -3.22
C ASP A 187 9.82 7.97 -3.73
N LEU A 188 10.13 7.61 -4.98
CA LEU A 188 9.89 6.28 -5.52
C LEU A 188 10.84 5.23 -4.92
N LYS A 189 12.13 5.55 -4.78
CA LYS A 189 13.10 4.69 -4.08
C LYS A 189 12.68 4.46 -2.63
N GLU A 190 12.34 5.53 -1.92
CA GLU A 190 11.82 5.44 -0.56
C GLU A 190 10.53 4.63 -0.49
N ALA A 191 9.63 4.76 -1.46
CA ALA A 191 8.40 3.96 -1.50
C ALA A 191 8.70 2.47 -1.66
N PHE A 192 9.65 2.09 -2.51
CA PHE A 192 10.07 0.69 -2.67
C PHE A 192 10.77 0.14 -1.43
N LEU A 193 11.64 0.93 -0.79
CA LEU A 193 12.35 0.51 0.42
C LEU A 193 11.43 0.34 1.63
N ASN A 194 10.48 1.26 1.84
CA ASN A 194 9.64 1.26 3.03
C ASN A 194 8.34 0.44 2.89
N ILE A 195 7.84 0.23 1.67
CA ILE A 195 6.54 -0.44 1.42
C ILE A 195 6.71 -1.75 0.64
N GLY A 196 7.69 -1.81 -0.28
CA GLY A 196 7.86 -2.92 -1.22
C GLY A 196 6.87 -2.90 -2.40
N ILE A 197 7.18 -3.66 -3.45
CA ILE A 197 6.33 -3.84 -4.63
C ILE A 197 6.24 -5.32 -5.03
N GLY A 198 5.02 -5.88 -5.06
CA GLY A 198 4.78 -7.27 -5.48
C GLY A 198 4.11 -8.14 -4.41
N ALA A 199 4.14 -9.46 -4.62
CA ALA A 199 3.60 -10.44 -3.68
C ALA A 199 4.65 -10.81 -2.61
N LYS A 200 4.20 -11.18 -1.40
CA LYS A 200 5.05 -11.65 -0.28
C LYS A 200 6.07 -10.62 0.24
N THR A 201 5.70 -9.33 0.26
CA THR A 201 6.52 -8.26 0.87
C THR A 201 6.81 -8.49 2.36
N SER A 202 5.91 -9.19 3.08
CA SER A 202 6.13 -9.62 4.47
C SER A 202 7.23 -10.67 4.66
N LEU A 203 7.72 -11.29 3.57
CA LEU A 203 8.83 -12.26 3.55
C LEU A 203 10.11 -11.67 2.92
N GLY A 204 10.14 -10.36 2.62
CA GLY A 204 11.30 -9.67 2.05
C GLY A 204 11.38 -9.66 0.52
N TYR A 205 10.41 -10.25 -0.20
CA TYR A 205 10.36 -10.20 -1.66
C TYR A 205 9.76 -8.89 -2.16
N GLY A 206 10.25 -8.37 -3.29
CA GLY A 206 9.71 -7.15 -3.91
C GLY A 206 10.32 -5.85 -3.40
N ILE A 207 11.44 -5.91 -2.67
CA ILE A 207 12.25 -4.73 -2.33
C ILE A 207 13.15 -4.44 -3.54
N LEU A 208 12.96 -3.27 -4.15
CA LEU A 208 13.89 -2.74 -5.14
C LEU A 208 14.78 -1.71 -4.44
N VAL A 209 16.08 -1.94 -4.46
CA VAL A 209 17.11 -1.07 -3.85
C VAL A 209 17.76 -0.19 -4.93
#